data_AF-A0AA44C8S7-F1
#
_entry.id   AF-A0AA44C8S7-F1
#
_cell.length_a   1.000
_cell.length_b   1.000
_cell.length_c   1.000
_cell.angle_alpha   90.00
_cell.angle_beta   90.00
_cell.angle_gamma   90.00
#
_symmetry.space_group_name_H-M   'P 1'
#
loop_
_entity.id
_entity.type
_entity.pdbx_description
1 polymer ?
#
loop_
_entity_poly.entity_id
_entity_poly.type
_entity_poly.pdbx_seq_one_letter_code
_entity_poly.pdbx_strand_id
1 'polypeptide(L)' 'MKHRTQISEELWSRIQPLLPAVKRSPKGGRPRLDDRRALNGIVFVLS' A
#
# COMPACT_ATOMS: atom_id res chain seq x y z
N MET A 1 -6.29 -16.27 -12.34
CA MET A 1 -5.19 -16.64 -11.43
C MET A 1 -5.30 -15.78 -10.18
N LYS A 2 -5.58 -16.34 -9.01
CA LYS A 2 -5.53 -15.57 -7.75
C LYS A 2 -4.05 -15.33 -7.46
N HIS A 3 -3.59 -14.08 -7.54
CA HIS A 3 -2.25 -13.75 -7.05
C HIS A 3 -2.19 -14.20 -5.58
N ARG A 4 -1.21 -15.05 -5.24
CA ARG A 4 -1.13 -15.74 -3.95
C ARG A 4 -0.93 -14.79 -2.76
N THR A 5 -0.72 -13.50 -3.03
CA THR A 5 -0.31 -12.48 -2.07
C THR A 5 -1.13 -11.21 -2.27
N GLN A 6 -2.42 -11.31 -1.97
CA GLN A 6 -3.22 -10.14 -1.64
C GLN A 6 -3.36 -10.09 -0.12
N ILE A 7 -2.95 -8.98 0.48
CA ILE A 7 -3.04 -8.74 1.91
C ILE A 7 -4.53 -8.73 2.29
N SER A 8 -4.87 -9.49 3.34
CA SER A 8 -6.25 -9.58 3.83
C SER A 8 -6.75 -8.21 4.33
N GLU A 9 -8.07 -8.01 4.29
CA GLU A 9 -8.70 -6.80 4.85
C GLU A 9 -8.35 -6.63 6.34
N GLU A 10 -8.32 -7.73 7.10
CA GLU A 10 -8.00 -7.72 8.53
C GLU A 10 -6.56 -7.26 8.80
N LEU A 11 -5.59 -7.72 8.01
CA LEU A 11 -4.22 -7.26 8.16
C LEU A 11 -4.08 -5.80 7.72
N TRP A 12 -4.76 -5.42 6.63
CA TRP A 12 -4.76 -4.04 6.16
C TRP A 12 -5.36 -3.06 7.17
N SER A 13 -6.48 -3.42 7.83
CA SER A 13 -7.13 -2.56 8.83
C SER A 13 -6.27 -2.30 10.06
N ARG A 14 -5.33 -3.19 10.38
CA ARG A 14 -4.32 -3.00 11.45
C ARG A 14 -3.15 -2.13 11.00
N ILE A 15 -2.73 -2.22 9.74
CA ILE A 15 -1.58 -1.48 9.20
C ILE A 15 -1.94 -0.05 8.84
N GLN A 16 -3.08 0.16 8.16
CA GLN A 16 -3.51 1.47 7.66
C GLN A 16 -3.41 2.61 8.69
N PRO A 17 -3.87 2.47 9.95
CA PRO A 17 -3.79 3.57 10.93
C PRO A 17 -2.36 3.89 11.38
N LEU A 18 -1.40 3.00 11.14
CA LEU A 18 0.02 3.21 11.48
C LEU A 18 0.76 4.00 10.38
N LEU A 19 0.16 4.16 9.20
CA LEU A 19 0.76 4.91 8.11
C LEU A 19 0.70 6.41 8.40
N PRO A 20 1.76 7.18 8.09
CA PRO A 20 1.78 8.61 8.29
C PRO A 20 0.79 9.31 7.34
N ALA A 21 0.22 10.43 7.79
CA ALA A 21 -0.61 11.26 6.94
C ALA A 21 0.18 11.78 5.72
N VAL A 22 -0.33 11.50 4.52
CA VAL A 22 0.34 11.86 3.26
C VAL A 22 0.06 13.31 2.89
N LYS A 23 1.10 14.16 2.91
CA LYS A 23 1.04 15.52 2.35
C LYS A 23 1.47 15.52 0.88
N ARG A 24 0.69 16.19 0.02
CA ARG A 24 1.06 16.41 -1.39
C ARG A 24 2.18 17.45 -1.48
N SER A 25 3.14 17.24 -2.37
CA SER A 25 4.20 18.20 -2.63
C SER A 25 3.64 19.44 -3.34
N PRO A 26 4.01 20.67 -2.92
CA PRO A 26 3.61 21.88 -3.64
C PRO A 26 4.24 21.96 -5.04
N LYS A 27 5.34 21.22 -5.29
CA LYS A 27 5.96 21.14 -6.62
C LYS A 27 5.19 20.24 -7.60
N GLY A 28 4.07 19.65 -7.18
CA GLY A 28 3.32 18.70 -7.99
C GLY A 28 4.08 17.40 -8.25
N GLY A 29 3.79 16.75 -9.38
CA GLY A 29 4.38 15.48 -9.79
C GLY A 29 3.35 14.36 -9.92
N ARG A 30 3.84 13.14 -10.19
CA ARG A 30 2.98 11.96 -10.32
C ARG A 30 2.25 11.71 -8.99
N PRO A 31 0.92 11.51 -9.00
CA PRO A 31 0.19 11.10 -7.82
C PRO A 31 0.80 9.84 -7.19
N ARG A 32 0.81 9.78 -5.85
CA ARG A 32 1.23 8.58 -5.14
C ARG A 32 0.31 7.41 -5.49
N LEU A 33 0.90 6.22 -5.57
CA LEU A 33 0.13 4.99 -5.64
C LEU A 33 -0.57 4.75 -4.30
N ASP A 34 -1.71 4.07 -4.34
CA ASP A 34 -2.38 3.58 -3.13
C ASP A 34 -1.43 2.70 -2.29
N ASP A 35 -1.37 2.96 -0.98
CA ASP A 35 -0.41 2.31 -0.08
C ASP A 35 -0.66 0.80 0.02
N ARG A 36 -1.92 0.36 -0.05
CA ARG A 36 -2.25 -1.08 -0.03
C ARG A 36 -1.76 -1.76 -1.30
N ARG A 37 -1.91 -1.13 -2.45
CA ARG A 37 -1.36 -1.64 -3.72
C ARG A 37 0.16 -1.72 -3.69
N ALA A 38 0.84 -0.72 -3.12
CA ALA A 38 2.29 -0.75 -2.96
C ALA A 38 2.72 -1.91 -2.04
N LEU A 39 2.06 -2.07 -0.88
CA LEU A 39 2.37 -3.13 0.08
C LEU A 39 2.11 -4.52 -0.50
N ASN A 40 1.03 -4.71 -1.27
CA ASN A 40 0.78 -5.97 -1.99
C ASN A 40 1.96 -6.33 -2.92
N GLY A 41 2.51 -5.35 -3.65
CA GLY A 41 3.67 -5.57 -4.51
C GLY A 41 4.92 -5.99 -3.74
N ILE A 42 5.17 -5.37 -2.58
CA ILE A 42 6.30 -5.72 -1.70
C ILE A 42 6.16 -7.16 -1.20
N VAL A 43 4.99 -7.52 -0.65
CA VAL A 43 4.73 -8.87 -0.12
C VAL A 43 4.82 -9.92 -1.23
N PHE A 44 4.36 -9.61 -2.44
CA PHE A 44 4.48 -10.49 -3.60
C PHE A 44 5.94 -10.84 -3.94
N VAL A 45 6.86 -9.88 -3.83
CA VAL A 45 8.29 -10.12 -4.09
C VAL A 45 8.95 -10.93 -2.98
N LEU A 46 8.52 -10.74 -1.73
CA LEU A 46 9.12 -11.35 -0.55
C LEU A 46 8.55 -12.72 -0.17
N SER A 47 7.55 -13.23 -0.90
CA SER A 47 6.89 -14.53 -0.65
C SER A 47 7.32 -15.59 -1.64
#